data_AF-A0A8C7SRY8-F1
#
_entry.id   AF-A0A8C7SRY8-F1
#
_cell.length_a   1.000
_cell.length_b   1.000
_cell.length_c   1.000
_cell.angle_alpha   90.00
_cell.angle_beta   90.00
_cell.angle_gamma   90.00
#
_symmetry.space_group_name_H-M   'P 1'
#
loop_
_entity.id
_entity.type
_entity.pdbx_description
1 polymer ?
#
loop_
_entity_poly.entity_id
_entity_poly.type
_entity_poly.pdbx_seq_one_letter_code
_entity_poly.pdbx_strand_id
1 'polypeptide(L)'
;MDLTSGVEKMWSAAVVGKGATCLSCKGICSGFLPHSWRKACTQCGCGVEDHGHSSDLEDDHKMGRLLANSKYVHLTAKVKGIRVYKRNRMVITNPVVSRKDPTFNTITYDWAPPGLTQKLVRREGGREGRSVITNPVVSRKDPTFNTITYDWAPPGLTQKLAMLYMELLPEEKRPVAGTEGAMYRRRQLMRQLPVYDQDPSQCHGPLPEDQLQAMSVFMKRFKEEALGVGEVALPGEGGANPPPVVKGEKQKDGTGNGQATNVQPDPVDTPTTNGTGCCKIEYHCSGCGELAPLDSPVVYAEWAGYDKQWHPTCFVCSECGEALVDLVYYWREGELLCGRHYCQRTRPRCSGCDELIFCEDYKKGGDGQAWHQDHYCCWRCGQSLDSPCSCPQTPSPKPV
;
A
#
# COMPACT_ATOMS: atom_id res chain seq x y z
N MET A 1 -3.31 -21.45 49.21
CA MET A 1 -3.64 -20.04 48.92
C MET A 1 -2.66 -19.65 47.83
N ASP A 2 -3.04 -19.90 46.58
CA ASP A 2 -2.10 -19.87 45.45
C ASP A 2 -2.54 -18.88 44.38
N LEU A 3 -1.68 -17.88 44.20
CA LEU A 3 -1.12 -17.40 42.94
C LEU A 3 -2.04 -17.39 41.71
N THR A 4 -2.70 -16.24 41.48
CA THR A 4 -3.00 -15.77 40.11
C THR A 4 -2.76 -14.25 40.04
N SER A 5 -1.55 -13.84 39.66
CA SER A 5 -1.35 -12.53 39.04
C SER A 5 -0.93 -12.76 37.59
N GLY A 6 -1.92 -13.05 36.75
CA GLY A 6 -1.74 -13.00 35.31
C GLY A 6 -1.56 -11.55 34.91
N VAL A 7 -0.36 -11.18 34.48
CA VAL A 7 -0.10 -9.89 33.86
C VAL A 7 -0.84 -9.89 32.53
N GLU A 8 -2.01 -9.27 32.48
CA GLU A 8 -2.69 -8.93 31.23
C GLU A 8 -1.73 -8.05 30.41
N LYS A 9 -1.09 -8.62 29.39
CA LYS A 9 -0.34 -7.84 28.41
C LYS A 9 -1.33 -7.03 27.61
N MET A 10 -1.49 -5.78 28.03
CA MET A 10 -2.17 -4.74 27.26
C MET A 10 -1.61 -4.72 25.83
N TRP A 11 -2.49 -4.63 24.84
CA TRP A 11 -2.14 -4.17 23.50
C TRP A 11 -1.32 -2.88 23.64
N SER A 12 0.00 -3.00 23.47
CA SER A 12 0.92 -1.85 23.50
C SER A 12 0.87 -1.19 22.13
N ALA A 13 -0.29 -0.62 21.78
CA ALA A 13 -0.29 0.55 20.92
C ALA A 13 0.59 1.57 21.64
N ALA A 14 1.79 1.80 21.13
CA ALA A 14 2.59 2.94 21.52
C ALA A 14 1.75 4.21 21.28
N VAL A 15 1.00 4.65 22.29
CA VAL A 15 0.31 5.96 22.39
C VAL A 15 -0.29 6.45 21.05
N VAL A 16 -1.02 5.59 20.34
CA VAL A 16 -1.74 6.02 19.13
C VAL A 16 -3.09 6.60 19.56
N GLY A 17 -3.27 7.91 19.39
CA GLY A 17 -4.59 8.54 19.28
C GLY A 17 -5.41 8.72 20.57
N LYS A 18 -4.83 8.74 21.77
CA LYS A 18 -5.61 9.18 22.97
C LYS A 18 -6.19 10.58 22.71
N GLY A 19 -7.52 10.66 22.54
CA GLY A 19 -8.24 11.91 22.25
C GLY A 19 -8.46 12.24 20.77
N ALA A 20 -8.06 11.39 19.82
CA ALA A 20 -8.28 11.64 18.39
C ALA A 20 -9.76 11.42 18.00
N THR A 21 -10.33 12.40 17.30
CA THR A 21 -11.74 12.42 16.89
C THR A 21 -12.02 11.32 15.88
N CYS A 22 -13.06 10.53 16.13
CA CYS A 22 -13.47 9.48 15.22
C CYS A 22 -14.19 10.05 13.99
N LEU A 23 -13.72 9.65 12.82
CA LEU A 23 -14.19 10.13 11.52
C LEU A 23 -15.51 9.46 11.09
N SER A 24 -15.91 8.39 11.78
CA SER A 24 -17.07 7.56 11.39
C SER A 24 -18.23 7.65 12.39
N CYS A 25 -17.96 7.89 13.68
CA CYS A 25 -18.99 7.78 14.73
C CYS A 25 -19.79 9.06 15.00
N LYS A 26 -19.59 10.15 14.23
CA LYS A 26 -20.33 11.42 14.36
C LYS A 26 -20.42 11.98 15.80
N GLY A 27 -19.36 11.81 16.59
CA GLY A 27 -19.29 12.33 17.96
C GLY A 27 -19.77 11.39 19.07
N ILE A 28 -20.05 10.11 18.78
CA ILE A 28 -20.38 9.10 19.82
C ILE A 28 -19.23 8.94 20.85
N CYS A 29 -17.98 9.11 20.41
CA CYS A 29 -16.82 9.11 21.28
C CYS A 29 -16.09 10.46 21.30
N SER A 30 -15.55 10.81 22.46
CA SER A 30 -14.71 12.01 22.64
C SER A 30 -13.25 11.80 22.24
N GLY A 31 -12.90 10.58 21.83
CA GLY A 31 -11.54 10.19 21.47
C GLY A 31 -11.41 8.67 21.32
N PHE A 32 -10.29 8.20 20.79
CA PHE A 32 -10.01 6.76 20.74
C PHE A 32 -9.75 6.21 22.14
N LEU A 33 -10.56 5.23 22.53
CA LEU A 33 -10.37 4.42 23.73
C LEU A 33 -10.17 2.97 23.30
N PRO A 34 -8.94 2.46 23.22
CA PRO A 34 -8.68 1.12 22.70
C PRO A 34 -9.29 0.06 23.63
N HIS A 35 -9.96 -0.92 23.02
CA HIS A 35 -10.31 -2.14 23.75
C HIS A 35 -9.03 -2.95 24.02
N SER A 36 -9.04 -3.74 25.10
CA SER A 36 -7.91 -4.58 25.52
C SER A 36 -7.43 -5.58 24.45
N TRP A 37 -8.33 -6.03 23.57
CA TRP A 37 -8.05 -7.07 22.56
C TRP A 37 -8.81 -6.88 21.25
N ARG A 38 -9.95 -6.18 21.25
CA ARG A 38 -10.63 -5.78 20.01
C ARG A 38 -9.87 -4.63 19.36
N LYS A 39 -9.62 -4.69 18.04
CA LYS A 39 -8.96 -3.61 17.29
C LYS A 39 -9.92 -2.44 17.01
N ALA A 40 -10.66 -2.02 18.03
CA ALA A 40 -11.73 -1.06 17.92
C ALA A 40 -11.92 -0.29 19.24
N CYS A 41 -12.63 0.82 19.15
CA CYS A 41 -12.89 1.73 20.25
C CYS A 41 -13.96 1.18 21.19
N THR A 42 -13.72 1.18 22.51
CA THR A 42 -14.69 0.72 23.51
C THR A 42 -15.96 1.57 23.54
N GLN A 43 -15.86 2.85 23.15
CA GLN A 43 -16.98 3.79 23.23
C GLN A 43 -17.87 3.78 21.99
N CYS A 44 -17.29 3.81 20.78
CA CYS A 44 -18.06 3.89 19.54
C CYS A 44 -18.04 2.60 18.69
N GLY A 45 -17.18 1.63 19.01
CA GLY A 45 -17.03 0.39 18.25
C GLY A 45 -16.32 0.52 16.91
N CYS A 46 -15.97 1.73 16.48
CA CYS A 46 -15.22 1.94 15.24
C CYS A 46 -13.78 1.40 15.35
N GLY A 47 -13.24 0.95 14.22
CA GLY A 47 -11.88 0.45 14.12
C GLY A 47 -10.84 1.52 14.43
N VAL A 48 -9.61 1.10 14.72
CA VAL A 48 -8.49 2.03 15.00
C VAL A 48 -8.24 2.98 13.83
N GLU A 49 -8.50 2.52 12.60
CA GLU A 49 -8.34 3.30 11.37
C GLU A 49 -9.30 4.50 11.27
N ASP A 50 -10.47 4.41 11.90
CA ASP A 50 -11.45 5.51 11.94
C ASP A 50 -11.10 6.58 12.96
N HIS A 51 -10.11 6.29 13.82
CA HIS A 51 -9.71 7.12 14.94
C HIS A 51 -8.42 7.89 14.72
N GLY A 52 -7.78 7.76 13.56
CA GLY A 52 -6.73 8.65 13.07
C GLY A 52 -5.54 8.88 14.01
N HIS A 53 -4.40 8.24 13.70
CA HIS A 53 -3.08 8.87 13.45
C HIS A 53 -1.96 7.85 13.66
N SER A 54 -1.70 7.01 12.65
CA SER A 54 -0.36 6.46 12.47
C SER A 54 0.59 7.56 12.01
N SER A 55 1.80 7.56 12.55
CA SER A 55 2.84 8.44 12.04
C SER A 55 3.33 7.95 10.68
N ASP A 56 3.80 8.89 9.85
CA ASP A 56 4.40 8.57 8.55
C ASP A 56 5.52 7.51 8.66
N LEU A 57 6.31 7.57 9.73
CA LEU A 57 7.38 6.61 10.00
C LEU A 57 6.84 5.20 10.31
N GLU A 58 5.74 5.10 11.07
CA GLU A 58 5.09 3.81 11.34
C GLU A 58 4.54 3.20 10.07
N ASP A 59 3.91 4.00 9.21
CA ASP A 59 3.38 3.53 7.94
C ASP A 59 4.51 3.10 7.00
N ASP A 60 5.60 3.86 6.96
CA ASP A 60 6.78 3.48 6.19
C ASP A 60 7.44 2.20 6.74
N HIS A 61 7.40 1.95 8.06
CA HIS A 61 7.86 0.70 8.66
C HIS A 61 6.95 -0.49 8.33
N LYS A 62 5.61 -0.31 8.39
CA LYS A 62 4.64 -1.36 8.03
C LYS A 62 4.82 -1.77 6.57
N MET A 63 4.88 -0.80 5.67
CA MET A 63 5.14 -1.03 4.25
C MET A 63 6.52 -1.63 4.01
N GLY A 64 7.54 -1.16 4.74
CA GLY A 64 8.88 -1.73 4.71
C GLY A 64 8.92 -3.20 5.08
N ARG A 65 8.15 -3.63 6.09
CA ARG A 65 8.02 -5.03 6.51
C ARG A 65 7.26 -5.87 5.48
N LEU A 66 6.20 -5.33 4.88
CA LEU A 66 5.43 -6.02 3.83
C LEU A 66 6.31 -6.32 2.63
N LEU A 67 6.98 -5.31 2.09
CA LEU A 67 7.81 -5.44 0.89
C LEU A 67 9.16 -6.12 1.17
N ALA A 68 9.56 -6.26 2.44
CA ALA A 68 10.73 -7.04 2.84
C ALA A 68 10.59 -8.51 2.41
N ASN A 69 11.69 -9.07 1.93
CA ASN A 69 11.79 -10.47 1.47
C ASN A 69 10.77 -10.80 0.35
N SER A 70 10.43 -9.80 -0.46
CA SER A 70 9.67 -9.94 -1.70
C SER A 70 10.50 -9.40 -2.87
N LYS A 71 10.01 -9.58 -4.10
CA LYS A 71 10.62 -8.96 -5.29
C LYS A 71 10.67 -7.43 -5.24
N TYR A 72 9.83 -6.82 -4.39
CA TYR A 72 9.74 -5.36 -4.22
C TYR A 72 10.65 -4.79 -3.13
N VAL A 73 11.62 -5.58 -2.63
CA VAL A 73 12.57 -5.13 -1.60
C VAL A 73 13.34 -3.86 -1.99
N HIS A 74 13.53 -3.59 -3.29
CA HIS A 74 14.20 -2.42 -3.82
C HIS A 74 13.45 -1.09 -3.50
N LEU A 75 12.13 -1.16 -3.30
CA LEU A 75 11.29 -0.05 -2.82
C LEU A 75 11.48 0.23 -1.32
N THR A 76 12.34 -0.51 -0.64
CA THR A 76 12.67 -0.32 0.79
C THR A 76 14.13 0.11 0.97
N ALA A 77 14.42 0.75 2.09
CA ALA A 77 15.77 1.05 2.59
C ALA A 77 15.95 0.42 3.97
N LYS A 78 17.19 0.04 4.33
CA LYS A 78 17.51 -0.43 5.69
C LYS A 78 18.09 0.74 6.48
N VAL A 79 17.36 1.22 7.48
CA VAL A 79 17.75 2.33 8.36
C VAL A 79 17.88 1.78 9.78
N LYS A 80 19.08 1.86 10.37
CA LYS A 80 19.36 1.34 11.73
C LYS A 80 18.89 -0.11 11.95
N GLY A 81 19.04 -0.96 10.93
CA GLY A 81 18.63 -2.36 10.99
C GLY A 81 17.18 -2.65 10.60
N ILE A 82 16.31 -1.63 10.62
CA ILE A 82 14.88 -1.73 10.31
C ILE A 82 14.66 -1.42 8.82
N ARG A 83 13.78 -2.17 8.16
CA ARG A 83 13.38 -1.85 6.78
C ARG A 83 12.27 -0.80 6.79
N VAL A 84 12.48 0.24 5.99
CA VAL A 84 11.59 1.39 5.84
C VAL A 84 11.23 1.52 4.37
N TYR A 85 9.97 1.80 4.07
CA TYR A 85 9.51 2.08 2.71
C TYR A 85 10.12 3.38 2.20
N LYS A 86 10.65 3.36 0.97
CA LYS A 86 11.10 4.56 0.25
C LYS A 86 9.88 5.25 -0.34
N ARG A 87 9.01 5.75 0.52
CA ARG A 87 7.80 6.46 0.11
C ARG A 87 8.17 7.64 -0.77
N ASN A 88 7.58 7.69 -1.96
CA ASN A 88 7.83 8.76 -2.91
C ASN A 88 6.92 9.95 -2.60
N ARG A 89 7.48 10.99 -1.96
CA ARG A 89 6.78 12.26 -1.71
C ARG A 89 7.04 13.20 -2.88
N MET A 90 5.97 13.77 -3.45
CA MET A 90 6.05 14.63 -4.62
C MET A 90 5.65 16.06 -4.27
N VAL A 91 6.56 17.02 -4.42
CA VAL A 91 6.30 18.43 -4.15
C VAL A 91 6.21 19.19 -5.46
N ILE A 92 5.06 19.74 -5.84
CA ILE A 92 4.88 20.56 -7.04
C ILE A 92 4.93 22.04 -6.65
N THR A 93 5.86 22.79 -7.22
CA THR A 93 5.92 24.25 -7.03
C THR A 93 5.55 24.97 -8.33
N ASN A 94 4.42 25.68 -8.31
CA ASN A 94 3.96 26.53 -9.42
C ASN A 94 4.30 28.00 -9.11
N PRO A 95 5.08 28.69 -9.95
CA PRO A 95 5.36 30.11 -9.77
C PRO A 95 4.09 30.94 -10.06
N VAL A 96 3.70 31.82 -9.13
CA VAL A 96 2.62 32.79 -9.37
C VAL A 96 3.22 34.03 -10.01
N VAL A 97 3.24 34.07 -11.34
CA VAL A 97 3.82 35.22 -12.06
C VAL A 97 2.74 36.25 -12.34
N SER A 98 2.83 37.42 -11.69
CA SER A 98 2.00 38.56 -12.07
C SER A 98 2.50 39.11 -13.42
N ARG A 99 1.90 38.61 -14.49
CA ARG A 99 2.05 39.08 -15.89
C ARG A 99 3.42 38.76 -16.53
N LYS A 100 3.35 37.89 -17.56
CA LYS A 100 4.38 37.31 -18.44
C LYS A 100 5.04 36.03 -17.96
N ASP A 101 4.90 35.01 -18.80
CA ASP A 101 5.36 33.63 -18.69
C ASP A 101 6.85 33.55 -18.31
N PRO A 102 7.17 32.82 -17.23
CA PRO A 102 7.77 31.51 -17.48
C PRO A 102 7.23 30.42 -16.55
N THR A 103 6.57 29.41 -17.12
CA THR A 103 6.28 28.14 -16.43
C THR A 103 7.54 27.29 -16.29
N PHE A 104 8.11 27.21 -15.10
CA PHE A 104 8.98 26.09 -14.72
C PHE A 104 8.43 25.44 -13.45
N ASN A 105 7.77 24.30 -13.63
CA ASN A 105 7.28 23.48 -12.52
C ASN A 105 8.48 22.75 -11.90
N THR A 106 8.92 23.14 -10.71
CA THR A 106 10.00 22.42 -10.02
C THR A 106 9.38 21.37 -9.10
N ILE A 107 9.72 20.09 -9.33
CA ILE A 107 9.37 18.99 -8.42
C ILE A 107 10.59 18.50 -7.66
N THR A 108 10.44 18.35 -6.35
CA THR A 108 11.45 17.73 -5.48
C THR A 108 10.91 16.38 -4.99
N TYR A 109 11.72 15.34 -5.12
CA TYR A 109 11.49 14.02 -4.56
C TYR A 109 12.41 13.83 -3.35
N ASP A 110 11.86 13.29 -2.24
CA ASP A 110 12.68 12.98 -1.06
C ASP A 110 13.63 11.79 -1.28
N TRP A 111 13.38 10.95 -2.31
CA TRP A 111 14.26 9.88 -2.77
C TRP A 111 14.40 9.89 -4.30
N ALA A 112 15.59 10.20 -4.81
CA ALA A 112 15.87 10.21 -6.24
C ALA A 112 16.27 8.80 -6.77
N PRO A 113 15.72 8.33 -7.90
CA PRO A 113 16.13 7.06 -8.51
C PRO A 113 17.58 7.12 -9.07
N PRO A 114 18.30 5.98 -9.12
CA PRO A 114 19.61 5.91 -9.78
C PRO A 114 19.43 6.16 -11.28
N GLY A 115 20.10 7.18 -11.83
CA GLY A 115 20.09 7.47 -13.27
C GLY A 115 19.99 8.95 -13.64
N LEU A 116 19.65 9.84 -12.70
CA LEU A 116 19.67 11.28 -12.94
C LEU A 116 21.08 11.82 -12.69
N THR A 117 21.89 11.99 -13.75
CA THR A 117 23.19 12.65 -13.66
C THR A 117 23.00 14.16 -13.49
N GLN A 118 23.09 14.66 -12.25
CA GLN A 118 23.29 16.08 -11.99
C GLN A 118 24.60 16.29 -11.24
N LYS A 119 25.48 17.11 -11.83
CA LYS A 119 26.82 17.43 -11.32
C LYS A 119 26.71 18.09 -9.94
N LEU A 120 27.34 17.45 -8.95
CA LEU A 120 27.50 17.94 -7.58
C LEU A 120 28.48 19.11 -7.53
N VAL A 121 28.05 20.28 -7.04
CA VAL A 121 28.98 21.31 -6.53
C VAL A 121 28.98 21.22 -5.01
N ARG A 122 30.13 20.86 -4.44
CA ARG A 122 30.36 20.79 -2.98
C ARG A 122 30.45 22.19 -2.39
N ARG A 123 29.80 22.42 -1.25
CA ARG A 123 30.17 23.48 -0.30
C ARG A 123 30.49 22.82 1.05
N GLU A 124 31.64 23.18 1.61
CA GLU A 124 32.13 22.66 2.89
C GLU A 124 31.33 23.20 4.08
N GLY A 125 31.01 22.31 5.02
CA GLY A 125 30.65 22.64 6.41
C GLY A 125 29.22 22.30 6.86
N GLY A 126 29.08 21.28 7.73
CA GLY A 126 27.89 21.08 8.59
C GLY A 126 26.95 19.93 8.23
N ARG A 127 26.45 19.19 9.23
CA ARG A 127 25.88 17.82 9.17
C ARG A 127 24.40 17.75 8.75
N GLU A 128 24.06 16.60 8.15
CA GLU A 128 22.75 16.11 7.66
C GLU A 128 22.16 16.87 6.44
N GLY A 129 22.35 16.25 5.27
CA GLY A 129 22.06 16.82 3.96
C GLY A 129 20.58 16.93 3.64
N ARG A 130 20.08 18.16 3.67
CA ARG A 130 18.88 18.61 2.97
C ARG A 130 19.34 19.30 1.68
N SER A 131 19.17 18.68 0.52
CA SER A 131 19.56 19.28 -0.77
C SER A 131 18.42 20.16 -1.30
N VAL A 132 18.58 21.48 -1.19
CA VAL A 132 17.74 22.47 -1.86
C VAL A 132 18.55 23.01 -3.04
N ILE A 133 18.10 22.75 -4.27
CA ILE A 133 18.61 23.43 -5.47
C ILE A 133 17.55 24.45 -5.88
N THR A 134 17.79 25.71 -5.54
CA THR A 134 17.11 26.84 -6.19
C THR A 134 18.21 27.75 -6.72
N ASN A 135 18.24 27.98 -8.03
CA ASN A 135 19.07 29.03 -8.60
C ASN A 135 18.15 30.15 -9.08
N PRO A 136 17.77 31.13 -8.24
CA PRO A 136 17.08 32.30 -8.72
C PRO A 136 18.12 33.32 -9.20
N VAL A 137 18.19 33.55 -10.51
CA VAL A 137 18.62 34.85 -11.03
C VAL A 137 17.36 35.59 -11.45
N VAL A 138 16.67 36.26 -10.53
CA VAL A 138 15.71 37.30 -10.92
C VAL A 138 15.66 38.45 -9.91
N SER A 139 16.00 39.63 -10.44
CA SER A 139 15.44 40.95 -10.18
C SER A 139 14.38 41.09 -9.08
N ARG A 140 14.76 41.75 -7.97
CA ARG A 140 14.05 42.72 -7.11
C ARG A 140 12.53 42.64 -6.85
N LYS A 141 11.85 41.49 -6.95
CA LYS A 141 10.55 41.25 -6.30
C LYS A 141 10.46 39.78 -5.88
N ASP A 142 10.14 39.51 -4.62
CA ASP A 142 9.97 38.15 -4.10
C ASP A 142 8.86 37.42 -4.87
N PRO A 143 9.17 36.33 -5.61
CA PRO A 143 8.15 35.53 -6.25
C PRO A 143 7.40 34.73 -5.19
N THR A 144 6.07 34.89 -5.14
CA THR A 144 5.20 33.99 -4.37
C THR A 144 5.04 32.69 -5.14
N PHE A 145 5.38 31.56 -4.53
CA PHE A 145 5.21 30.23 -5.11
C PHE A 145 4.02 29.51 -4.47
N ASN A 146 3.17 28.88 -5.27
CA ASN A 146 2.17 27.94 -4.78
C ASN A 146 2.78 26.55 -4.77
N THR A 147 2.98 25.98 -3.57
CA THR A 147 3.57 24.65 -3.40
C THR A 147 2.50 23.65 -2.94
N ILE A 148 2.28 22.60 -3.72
CA ILE A 148 1.41 21.46 -3.39
C ILE A 148 2.30 20.29 -3.05
N THR A 149 2.14 19.71 -1.86
CA THR A 149 2.88 18.51 -1.44
C THR A 149 1.94 17.32 -1.46
N TYR A 150 2.28 16.27 -2.20
CA TYR A 150 1.62 14.97 -2.14
C TYR A 150 2.41 14.06 -1.18
N ASP A 151 1.70 13.48 -0.22
CA ASP A 151 2.26 12.55 0.77
C ASP A 151 2.69 11.21 0.17
N TRP A 152 2.23 10.91 -1.05
CA TRP A 152 2.63 9.75 -1.85
C TRP A 152 2.39 9.99 -3.34
N ALA A 153 3.26 9.42 -4.17
CA ALA A 153 3.12 9.30 -5.61
C ALA A 153 3.66 7.95 -6.11
N PRO A 154 3.20 7.44 -7.27
CA PRO A 154 3.75 6.21 -7.82
C PRO A 154 5.27 6.33 -8.04
N PRO A 155 6.05 5.29 -7.73
CA PRO A 155 7.51 5.33 -7.91
C PRO A 155 7.90 5.28 -9.39
N GLY A 156 9.07 5.83 -9.72
CA GLY A 156 9.69 5.66 -11.05
C GLY A 156 9.09 6.50 -12.19
N LEU A 157 8.15 7.41 -11.90
CA LEU A 157 7.51 8.22 -12.93
C LEU A 157 8.27 9.51 -13.26
N THR A 158 8.13 9.96 -14.50
CA THR A 158 8.43 11.35 -14.87
C THR A 158 7.44 12.28 -14.17
N GLN A 159 7.86 13.53 -13.94
CA GLN A 159 7.00 14.57 -13.35
C GLN A 159 5.68 14.71 -14.10
N LYS A 160 5.71 14.77 -15.43
CA LYS A 160 4.50 14.94 -16.26
C LYS A 160 3.53 13.78 -16.05
N LEU A 161 4.03 12.54 -16.05
CA LEU A 161 3.19 11.36 -15.89
C LEU A 161 2.61 11.24 -14.47
N ALA A 162 3.40 11.60 -13.45
CA ALA A 162 2.93 11.64 -12.07
C ALA A 162 1.82 12.69 -11.86
N MET A 163 1.94 13.86 -12.50
CA MET A 163 0.90 14.90 -12.47
C MET A 163 -0.40 14.41 -13.12
N LEU A 164 -0.32 13.84 -14.33
CA LEU A 164 -1.49 13.28 -15.02
C LEU A 164 -2.16 12.17 -14.18
N TYR A 165 -1.36 11.32 -13.53
CA TYR A 165 -1.90 10.29 -12.64
C TYR A 165 -2.69 10.90 -11.48
N MET A 166 -2.14 11.93 -10.81
CA MET A 166 -2.83 12.59 -9.69
C MET A 166 -4.12 13.29 -10.12
N GLU A 167 -4.15 13.87 -11.32
CA GLU A 167 -5.32 14.54 -11.88
C GLU A 167 -6.48 13.58 -12.14
N LEU A 168 -6.19 12.33 -12.52
CA LEU A 168 -7.20 11.28 -12.73
C LEU A 168 -7.84 10.75 -11.45
N LEU A 169 -7.20 10.94 -10.30
CA LEU A 169 -7.79 10.55 -9.01
C LEU A 169 -8.89 11.54 -8.60
N PRO A 170 -9.99 11.07 -7.97
CA PRO A 170 -10.99 11.94 -7.34
C PRO A 170 -10.33 12.89 -6.35
N GLU A 171 -10.77 14.14 -6.30
CA GLU A 171 -10.13 15.20 -5.50
C GLU A 171 -10.06 14.82 -4.02
N GLU A 172 -11.11 14.20 -3.49
CA GLU A 172 -11.23 13.75 -2.11
C GLU A 172 -10.32 12.56 -1.78
N LYS A 173 -9.74 11.91 -2.79
CA LYS A 173 -8.83 10.76 -2.65
C LYS A 173 -7.37 11.10 -3.02
N ARG A 174 -7.09 12.32 -3.50
CA ARG A 174 -5.72 12.75 -3.82
C ARG A 174 -4.91 12.90 -2.52
N PRO A 175 -3.72 12.30 -2.40
CA PRO A 175 -2.95 12.30 -1.16
C PRO A 175 -2.21 13.63 -0.94
N VAL A 176 -2.89 14.77 -1.04
CA VAL A 176 -2.30 16.08 -0.79
C VAL A 176 -2.14 16.27 0.72
N ALA A 177 -0.93 16.62 1.15
CA ALA A 177 -0.57 16.74 2.56
C ALA A 177 -1.52 17.69 3.30
N GLY A 178 -2.06 17.21 4.42
CA GLY A 178 -2.99 17.97 5.26
C GLY A 178 -4.45 18.00 4.77
N THR A 179 -4.77 17.31 3.67
CA THR A 179 -6.16 17.22 3.15
C THR A 179 -6.85 15.91 3.56
N GLU A 180 -8.17 15.85 3.36
CA GLU A 180 -8.96 14.62 3.53
C GLU A 180 -8.43 13.45 2.70
N GLY A 181 -7.90 13.70 1.50
CA GLY A 181 -7.36 12.64 0.66
C GLY A 181 -6.07 12.01 1.20
N ALA A 182 -5.20 12.79 1.88
CA ALA A 182 -4.07 12.22 2.61
C ALA A 182 -4.52 11.38 3.81
N MET A 183 -5.57 11.82 4.52
CA MET A 183 -6.17 11.06 5.62
C MET A 183 -6.85 9.77 5.13
N TYR A 184 -7.56 9.84 3.99
CA TYR A 184 -8.15 8.69 3.31
C TYR A 184 -7.07 7.66 2.96
N ARG A 185 -5.96 8.08 2.33
CA ARG A 185 -4.84 7.18 2.02
C ARG A 185 -4.31 6.48 3.27
N ARG A 186 -4.04 7.20 4.37
CA ARG A 186 -3.56 6.61 5.63
C ARG A 186 -4.57 5.62 6.22
N ARG A 187 -5.88 5.93 6.14
CA ARG A 187 -6.94 5.00 6.57
C ARG A 187 -6.92 3.73 5.73
N GLN A 188 -6.79 3.85 4.41
CA GLN A 188 -6.70 2.70 3.52
C GLN A 188 -5.45 1.86 3.80
N LEU A 189 -4.30 2.45 4.11
CA LEU A 189 -3.10 1.70 4.54
C LEU A 189 -3.40 0.82 5.75
N MET A 190 -4.03 1.37 6.79
CA MET A 190 -4.37 0.62 8.00
C MET A 190 -5.42 -0.47 7.74
N ARG A 191 -6.45 -0.17 6.95
CA ARG A 191 -7.57 -1.09 6.70
C ARG A 191 -7.19 -2.23 5.76
N GLN A 192 -6.51 -1.90 4.66
CA GLN A 192 -6.15 -2.84 3.60
C GLN A 192 -4.91 -3.67 3.94
N LEU A 193 -4.01 -3.15 4.78
CA LEU A 193 -2.76 -3.83 5.18
C LEU A 193 -2.62 -3.85 6.71
N PRO A 194 -3.50 -4.59 7.43
CA PRO A 194 -3.41 -4.64 8.88
C PRO A 194 -2.07 -5.23 9.34
N VAL A 195 -1.37 -4.51 10.22
CA VAL A 195 0.00 -4.88 10.63
C VAL A 195 0.04 -6.26 11.31
N TYR A 196 -1.01 -6.62 12.02
CA TYR A 196 -1.17 -7.91 12.72
C TYR A 196 -1.42 -9.10 11.80
N ASP A 197 -1.68 -8.88 10.51
CA ASP A 197 -1.69 -9.97 9.52
C ASP A 197 -0.25 -10.39 9.14
N GLN A 198 0.76 -9.60 9.53
CA GLN A 198 2.16 -9.76 9.09
C GLN A 198 3.20 -9.71 10.20
N ASP A 199 2.79 -9.33 11.42
CA ASP A 199 3.67 -9.20 12.56
C ASP A 199 3.03 -9.92 13.75
N PRO A 200 3.50 -11.13 14.11
CA PRO A 200 2.97 -11.88 15.24
C PRO A 200 3.04 -11.11 16.57
N SER A 201 3.98 -10.17 16.72
CA SER A 201 4.07 -9.32 17.92
C SER A 201 2.91 -8.33 18.04
N GLN A 202 2.14 -8.17 16.96
CA GLN A 202 0.96 -7.32 16.88
C GLN A 202 -0.35 -8.13 17.00
N CYS A 203 -0.29 -9.43 17.28
CA CYS A 203 -1.46 -10.23 17.60
C CYS A 203 -1.88 -10.07 19.07
N HIS A 204 -3.12 -10.44 19.40
CA HIS A 204 -3.61 -10.48 20.76
C HIS A 204 -3.01 -11.68 21.49
N GLY A 205 -1.99 -11.41 22.31
CA GLY A 205 -1.28 -12.43 23.06
C GLY A 205 -0.22 -13.17 22.22
N PRO A 206 0.67 -13.92 22.86
CA PRO A 206 1.65 -14.74 22.15
C PRO A 206 0.95 -15.88 21.42
N LEU A 207 1.18 -15.99 20.11
CA LEU A 207 0.75 -17.16 19.34
C LEU A 207 1.56 -18.40 19.78
N PRO A 208 0.93 -19.58 19.89
CA PRO A 208 1.63 -20.86 20.02
C PRO A 208 2.61 -21.11 18.85
N GLU A 209 3.64 -21.92 19.09
CA GLU A 209 4.73 -22.15 18.12
C GLU A 209 4.24 -22.69 16.77
N ASP A 210 3.26 -23.61 16.78
CA ASP A 210 2.62 -24.16 15.59
C ASP A 210 1.90 -23.07 14.77
N GLN A 211 1.22 -22.15 15.45
CA GLN A 211 0.53 -21.02 14.81
C GLN A 211 1.51 -19.97 14.29
N LEU A 212 2.60 -19.71 15.01
CA LEU A 212 3.69 -18.84 14.54
C LEU A 212 4.31 -19.39 13.25
N GLN A 213 4.57 -20.69 13.20
CA GLN A 213 5.08 -21.37 12.02
C GLN A 213 4.08 -21.31 10.87
N ALA A 214 2.79 -21.56 11.13
CA ALA A 214 1.74 -21.46 10.13
C ALA A 214 1.63 -20.03 9.55
N MET A 215 1.72 -19.00 10.39
CA MET A 215 1.74 -17.60 9.97
C MET A 215 2.99 -17.27 9.15
N SER A 216 4.16 -17.75 9.55
CA SER A 216 5.42 -17.56 8.80
C SER A 216 5.34 -18.14 7.39
N VAL A 217 4.85 -19.39 7.27
CA VAL A 217 4.64 -20.05 5.97
C VAL A 217 3.61 -19.30 5.13
N PHE A 218 2.51 -18.88 5.74
CA PHE A 218 1.46 -18.09 5.07
C PHE A 218 2.01 -16.77 4.52
N MET A 219 2.78 -16.03 5.32
CA MET A 219 3.40 -14.77 4.91
C MET A 219 4.38 -14.94 3.76
N LYS A 220 5.24 -15.96 3.86
CA LYS A 220 6.20 -16.27 2.80
C LYS A 220 5.46 -16.52 1.48
N ARG A 221 4.44 -17.37 1.53
CA ARG A 221 3.67 -17.76 0.34
C ARG A 221 3.02 -16.56 -0.35
N PHE A 222 2.27 -15.72 0.38
CA PHE A 222 1.61 -14.60 -0.28
C PHE A 222 2.61 -13.58 -0.84
N LYS A 223 3.77 -13.38 -0.20
CA LYS A 223 4.80 -12.46 -0.69
C LYS A 223 5.45 -12.94 -1.98
N GLU A 224 5.54 -14.24 -2.17
CA GLU A 224 6.14 -14.89 -3.34
C GLU A 224 5.14 -15.09 -4.47
N GLU A 225 3.88 -15.41 -4.16
CA GLU A 225 2.89 -15.90 -5.13
C GLU A 225 1.76 -14.92 -5.47
N ALA A 226 1.54 -13.88 -4.65
CA ALA A 226 0.35 -13.02 -4.80
C ALA A 226 0.63 -11.52 -4.68
N LEU A 227 1.57 -11.12 -3.82
CA LEU A 227 1.87 -9.72 -3.55
C LEU A 227 2.35 -9.02 -4.81
N GLY A 228 1.75 -7.86 -5.07
CA GLY A 228 1.91 -7.04 -6.24
C GLY A 228 2.14 -5.57 -5.87
N VAL A 229 2.91 -4.84 -6.67
CA VAL A 229 2.91 -3.37 -6.69
C VAL A 229 2.61 -2.94 -8.12
N GLY A 230 1.56 -2.15 -8.31
CA GLY A 230 1.14 -1.71 -9.63
C GLY A 230 2.16 -0.76 -10.26
N GLU A 231 2.34 -0.90 -11.57
CA GLU A 231 3.27 -0.09 -12.36
C GLU A 231 2.47 0.95 -13.17
N VAL A 232 2.81 2.23 -13.03
CA VAL A 232 2.13 3.29 -13.80
C VAL A 232 2.94 3.59 -15.05
N ALA A 233 2.29 3.52 -16.21
CA ALA A 233 2.89 3.79 -17.52
C ALA A 233 1.81 4.28 -18.50
N LEU A 234 2.20 4.65 -19.71
CA LEU A 234 1.24 4.82 -20.80
C LEU A 234 0.82 3.46 -21.37
N PRO A 235 -0.36 3.35 -22.01
CA PRO A 235 -0.80 2.11 -22.64
C PRO A 235 0.23 1.57 -23.65
N GLY A 236 0.58 0.30 -23.51
CA GLY A 236 1.57 -0.40 -24.33
C GLY A 236 3.01 -0.33 -23.79
N GLU A 237 3.27 0.45 -22.74
CA GLU A 237 4.61 0.62 -22.15
C GLU A 237 4.82 -0.21 -20.85
N GLY A 238 3.88 -1.09 -20.51
CA GLY A 238 3.96 -1.95 -19.33
C GLY A 238 5.19 -2.87 -19.36
N GLY A 239 5.88 -3.01 -18.21
CA GLY A 239 7.03 -3.91 -18.07
C GLY A 239 8.33 -3.41 -18.71
N ALA A 240 8.35 -2.20 -19.30
CA ALA A 240 9.54 -1.61 -19.92
C ALA A 240 10.61 -1.15 -18.90
N ASN A 241 10.28 -1.07 -17.61
CA ASN A 241 11.20 -0.73 -16.52
C ASN A 241 11.23 -1.85 -15.47
N PRO A 242 11.82 -3.02 -15.77
CA PRO A 242 11.92 -4.10 -14.80
C PRO A 242 12.75 -3.63 -13.59
N PRO A 243 12.39 -4.03 -12.35
CA PRO A 243 13.19 -3.69 -11.18
C PRO A 243 14.61 -4.23 -11.32
N PRO A 244 15.63 -3.53 -10.80
CA PRO A 244 17.01 -3.98 -10.90
C PRO A 244 17.15 -5.35 -10.22
N VAL A 245 17.49 -6.36 -11.02
CA VAL A 245 17.77 -7.72 -10.54
C VAL A 245 18.92 -7.65 -9.55
N VAL A 246 18.63 -7.90 -8.28
CA VAL A 246 19.65 -8.11 -7.25
C VAL A 246 20.32 -9.44 -7.58
N LYS A 247 21.51 -9.38 -8.19
CA LYS A 247 22.36 -10.56 -8.38
C LYS A 247 22.74 -11.07 -7.00
N GLY A 248 22.11 -12.17 -6.57
CA GLY A 248 22.59 -12.96 -5.44
C GLY A 248 24.03 -13.39 -5.70
N GLU A 249 24.87 -13.22 -4.69
CA GLU A 249 26.27 -13.61 -4.70
C GLU A 249 26.37 -15.11 -5.05
N LYS A 250 26.89 -15.42 -6.25
CA LYS A 250 27.23 -16.80 -6.63
C LYS A 250 28.69 -17.08 -6.31
N GLN A 251 28.85 -18.07 -5.45
CA GLN A 251 30.09 -18.75 -5.09
C GLN A 251 30.74 -19.38 -6.33
N LYS A 252 32.07 -19.22 -6.44
CA LYS A 252 32.91 -19.76 -7.50
C LYS A 252 33.07 -21.27 -7.37
N ASP A 253 32.81 -21.97 -8.47
CA ASP A 253 33.51 -23.16 -9.00
C ASP A 253 32.81 -23.43 -10.35
N GLY A 254 33.40 -23.76 -11.49
CA GLY A 254 34.75 -24.10 -11.89
C GLY A 254 34.62 -24.91 -13.19
N THR A 255 34.97 -24.30 -14.33
CA THR A 255 35.43 -24.93 -15.60
C THR A 255 34.44 -25.72 -16.50
N GLY A 256 34.39 -25.34 -17.78
CA GLY A 256 33.87 -26.19 -18.88
C GLY A 256 33.58 -25.44 -20.19
N ASN A 257 34.46 -25.60 -21.18
CA ASN A 257 34.40 -25.04 -22.55
C ASN A 257 33.23 -25.57 -23.40
N GLY A 258 32.76 -24.78 -24.38
CA GLY A 258 31.99 -25.32 -25.51
C GLY A 258 31.23 -24.29 -26.37
N GLN A 259 31.88 -23.87 -27.45
CA GLN A 259 31.37 -23.50 -28.79
C GLN A 259 30.02 -22.77 -28.99
N ALA A 260 30.15 -21.61 -29.67
CA ALA A 260 29.07 -20.87 -30.30
C ALA A 260 28.55 -21.57 -31.56
N THR A 261 27.23 -21.69 -31.67
CA THR A 261 26.52 -21.92 -32.94
C THR A 261 25.44 -20.87 -33.11
N ASN A 262 25.55 -20.16 -34.22
CA ASN A 262 24.68 -19.08 -34.67
C ASN A 262 23.53 -19.71 -35.48
N VAL A 263 22.29 -19.57 -35.02
CA VAL A 263 21.11 -20.05 -35.76
C VAL A 263 20.19 -18.87 -36.00
N GLN A 264 20.18 -18.41 -37.25
CA GLN A 264 19.14 -17.52 -37.79
C GLN A 264 17.85 -18.32 -37.97
N PRO A 265 16.67 -17.72 -37.75
CA PRO A 265 15.43 -18.17 -38.38
C PRO A 265 15.18 -17.40 -39.69
N ASP A 266 14.85 -18.15 -40.73
CA ASP A 266 14.44 -17.69 -42.07
C ASP A 266 13.15 -16.84 -42.06
N PRO A 267 12.93 -16.00 -43.09
CA PRO A 267 11.83 -15.03 -43.12
C PRO A 267 10.51 -15.68 -43.56
N VAL A 268 9.44 -15.50 -42.78
CA VAL A 268 8.08 -15.91 -43.17
C VAL A 268 7.37 -14.74 -43.86
N ASP A 269 6.99 -15.05 -45.11
CA ASP A 269 6.06 -14.43 -46.05
C ASP A 269 5.30 -13.16 -45.66
N THR A 270 5.56 -12.11 -46.44
CA THR A 270 4.74 -10.90 -46.56
C THR A 270 3.72 -11.06 -47.69
N PRO A 271 2.41 -10.85 -47.49
CA PRO A 271 1.52 -10.52 -48.58
C PRO A 271 1.53 -9.01 -48.79
N THR A 272 2.12 -8.58 -49.89
CA THR A 272 1.90 -7.26 -50.49
C THR A 272 0.42 -7.11 -50.82
N THR A 273 -0.28 -6.22 -50.10
CA THR A 273 -1.52 -5.63 -50.59
C THR A 273 -1.52 -4.13 -50.34
N ASN A 274 -1.82 -3.40 -51.41
CA ASN A 274 -1.87 -1.95 -51.49
C ASN A 274 -2.99 -1.39 -50.61
N GLY A 275 -2.63 -0.40 -49.78
CA GLY A 275 -3.47 0.65 -49.20
C GLY A 275 -4.70 0.22 -48.41
N THR A 276 -4.63 0.21 -47.06
CA THR A 276 -5.76 0.47 -46.13
C THR A 276 -5.22 0.57 -44.69
N GLY A 277 -5.59 1.64 -43.97
CA GLY A 277 -5.67 1.73 -42.49
C GLY A 277 -4.45 1.31 -41.65
N CYS A 278 -3.74 2.30 -41.07
CA CYS A 278 -2.92 2.02 -39.88
C CYS A 278 -3.87 1.56 -38.77
N CYS A 279 -3.87 0.26 -38.47
CA CYS A 279 -4.65 -0.31 -37.37
C CYS A 279 -4.17 0.35 -36.07
N LYS A 280 -4.90 1.34 -35.57
CA LYS A 280 -4.63 1.91 -34.26
C LYS A 280 -4.84 0.80 -33.24
N ILE A 281 -3.79 0.44 -32.51
CA ILE A 281 -3.90 -0.50 -31.39
C ILE A 281 -4.72 0.23 -30.33
N GLU A 282 -5.92 -0.27 -30.06
CA GLU A 282 -6.79 0.25 -29.01
C GLU A 282 -6.53 -0.52 -27.71
N TYR A 283 -6.34 0.23 -26.63
CA TYR A 283 -6.14 -0.31 -25.30
C TYR A 283 -7.42 -0.12 -24.49
N HIS A 284 -7.83 -1.16 -23.76
CA HIS A 284 -9.02 -1.13 -22.91
C HIS A 284 -8.66 -1.32 -21.45
N CYS A 285 -9.40 -0.67 -20.55
CA CYS A 285 -9.30 -0.90 -19.14
C CYS A 285 -9.94 -2.25 -18.76
N SER A 286 -9.20 -3.09 -18.06
CA SER A 286 -9.67 -4.38 -17.55
C SER A 286 -10.66 -4.27 -16.38
N GLY A 287 -10.83 -3.08 -15.80
CA GLY A 287 -11.78 -2.82 -14.72
C GLY A 287 -13.16 -2.38 -15.21
N CYS A 288 -13.22 -1.39 -16.10
CA CYS A 288 -14.48 -0.84 -16.61
C CYS A 288 -14.82 -1.22 -18.06
N GLY A 289 -13.88 -1.79 -18.82
CA GLY A 289 -14.05 -2.12 -20.25
C GLY A 289 -13.86 -0.94 -21.20
N GLU A 290 -13.87 0.29 -20.69
CA GLU A 290 -13.72 1.51 -21.48
C GLU A 290 -12.30 1.69 -22.03
N LEU A 291 -12.17 2.51 -23.08
CA LEU A 291 -10.88 2.82 -23.70
C LEU A 291 -9.90 3.46 -22.72
N ALA A 292 -8.64 3.05 -22.80
CA ALA A 292 -7.50 3.68 -22.16
C ALA A 292 -6.79 4.58 -23.19
N PRO A 293 -6.90 5.92 -23.09
CA PRO A 293 -6.26 6.82 -24.03
C PRO A 293 -4.73 6.66 -24.00
N LEU A 294 -4.10 6.66 -25.19
CA LEU A 294 -2.66 6.45 -25.36
C LEU A 294 -1.78 7.47 -24.60
N ASP A 295 -2.31 8.66 -24.34
CA ASP A 295 -1.64 9.76 -23.63
C ASP A 295 -2.06 9.88 -22.16
N SER A 296 -2.88 8.95 -21.67
CA SER A 296 -3.35 8.91 -20.28
C SER A 296 -2.68 7.77 -19.52
N PRO A 297 -2.18 8.00 -18.29
CA PRO A 297 -1.57 6.94 -17.51
C PRO A 297 -2.57 5.82 -17.18
N VAL A 298 -2.06 4.60 -17.20
CA VAL A 298 -2.72 3.39 -16.74
C VAL A 298 -1.85 2.69 -15.70
N VAL A 299 -2.45 1.78 -14.95
CA VAL A 299 -1.79 0.91 -13.98
C VAL A 299 -1.71 -0.50 -14.58
N TYR A 300 -0.54 -1.10 -14.52
CA TYR A 300 -0.30 -2.50 -14.86
C TYR A 300 -0.12 -3.34 -13.59
N ALA A 301 -0.56 -4.59 -13.64
CA ALA A 301 -0.32 -5.57 -12.60
C ALA A 301 0.45 -6.76 -13.18
N GLU A 302 1.72 -6.89 -12.82
CA GLU A 302 2.60 -7.97 -13.31
C GLU A 302 1.96 -9.37 -13.26
N TRP A 303 1.28 -9.72 -12.15
CA TRP A 303 0.63 -11.03 -12.01
C TRP A 303 -0.54 -11.28 -12.96
N ALA A 304 -1.13 -10.21 -13.47
CA ALA A 304 -2.22 -10.25 -14.42
C ALA A 304 -1.73 -10.34 -15.88
N GLY A 305 -0.43 -10.16 -16.11
CA GLY A 305 0.16 -9.93 -17.42
C GLY A 305 0.14 -8.45 -17.82
N TYR A 306 1.06 -8.07 -18.71
CA TYR A 306 1.16 -6.71 -19.26
C TYR A 306 0.22 -6.48 -20.46
N ASP A 307 -0.64 -7.44 -20.77
CA ASP A 307 -1.79 -7.31 -21.68
C ASP A 307 -3.02 -6.70 -20.99
N LYS A 308 -3.01 -6.64 -19.66
CA LYS A 308 -4.08 -6.03 -18.86
C LYS A 308 -3.62 -4.72 -18.24
N GLN A 309 -4.47 -3.70 -18.36
CA GLN A 309 -4.27 -2.40 -17.75
C GLN A 309 -5.54 -1.87 -17.09
N TRP A 310 -5.38 -1.01 -16.09
CA TRP A 310 -6.49 -0.35 -15.41
C TRP A 310 -6.32 1.17 -15.46
N HIS A 311 -7.41 1.93 -15.58
CA HIS A 311 -7.35 3.33 -15.21
C HIS A 311 -6.96 3.45 -13.73
N PRO A 312 -6.29 4.55 -13.32
CA PRO A 312 -5.95 4.78 -11.91
C PRO A 312 -7.13 4.62 -10.95
N THR A 313 -8.34 5.00 -11.37
CA THR A 313 -9.59 4.87 -10.59
C THR A 313 -10.22 3.48 -10.61
N CYS A 314 -9.83 2.64 -11.59
CA CYS A 314 -10.33 1.27 -11.74
C CYS A 314 -9.39 0.24 -11.10
N PHE A 315 -8.22 0.65 -10.62
CA PHE A 315 -7.29 -0.22 -9.89
C PHE A 315 -7.73 -0.37 -8.42
N VAL A 316 -8.83 -1.11 -8.24
CA VAL A 316 -9.54 -1.26 -6.96
C VAL A 316 -9.57 -2.72 -6.51
N CYS A 317 -9.79 -2.94 -5.22
CA CYS A 317 -10.04 -4.26 -4.67
C CYS A 317 -11.42 -4.76 -5.11
N SER A 318 -11.49 -6.00 -5.61
CA SER A 318 -12.73 -6.60 -6.16
C SER A 318 -13.80 -6.85 -5.09
N GLU A 319 -13.42 -6.95 -3.81
CA GLU A 319 -14.38 -7.14 -2.70
C GLU A 319 -14.95 -5.84 -2.12
N CYS A 320 -14.11 -4.88 -1.73
CA CYS A 320 -14.61 -3.62 -1.13
C CYS A 320 -14.78 -2.46 -2.12
N GLY A 321 -14.30 -2.59 -3.37
CA GLY A 321 -14.34 -1.50 -4.36
C GLY A 321 -13.44 -0.30 -4.04
N GLU A 322 -12.64 -0.35 -2.98
CA GLU A 322 -11.71 0.73 -2.63
C GLU A 322 -10.43 0.67 -3.47
N ALA A 323 -9.86 1.85 -3.76
CA ALA A 323 -8.61 1.98 -4.48
C ALA A 323 -7.47 1.26 -3.72
N LEU A 324 -6.68 0.47 -4.44
CA LEU A 324 -5.59 -0.29 -3.84
C LEU A 324 -4.48 0.66 -3.38
N VAL A 325 -4.29 0.71 -2.08
CA VAL A 325 -3.46 1.74 -1.44
C VAL A 325 -2.00 1.58 -1.85
N ASP A 326 -1.38 2.69 -2.24
CA ASP A 326 0.00 2.74 -2.76
C ASP A 326 0.27 1.78 -3.93
N LEU A 327 -0.78 1.44 -4.68
CA LEU A 327 -0.77 0.43 -5.75
C LEU A 327 -0.40 -0.97 -5.26
N VAL A 328 -0.41 -1.22 -3.95
CA VAL A 328 -0.15 -2.56 -3.42
C VAL A 328 -1.39 -3.42 -3.56
N TYR A 329 -1.22 -4.55 -4.22
CA TYR A 329 -2.30 -5.47 -4.54
C TYR A 329 -1.90 -6.91 -4.26
N TYR A 330 -2.92 -7.77 -4.23
CA TYR A 330 -2.76 -9.22 -4.11
C TYR A 330 -3.55 -9.85 -5.25
N TRP A 331 -2.86 -10.65 -6.06
CA TRP A 331 -3.47 -11.35 -7.18
C TRP A 331 -4.00 -12.71 -6.75
N ARG A 332 -5.25 -13.00 -7.09
CA ARG A 332 -5.83 -14.34 -6.89
C ARG A 332 -6.94 -14.58 -7.89
N GLU A 333 -6.91 -15.72 -8.57
CA GLU A 333 -8.02 -16.19 -9.42
C GLU A 333 -8.49 -15.17 -10.48
N GLY A 334 -7.57 -14.35 -11.00
CA GLY A 334 -7.91 -13.32 -11.99
C GLY A 334 -8.35 -11.98 -11.41
N GLU A 335 -8.37 -11.83 -10.08
CA GLU A 335 -8.89 -10.66 -9.39
C GLU A 335 -7.80 -9.88 -8.66
N LEU A 336 -7.98 -8.56 -8.62
CA LEU A 336 -7.24 -7.64 -7.78
C LEU A 336 -7.87 -7.59 -6.38
N LEU A 337 -7.11 -7.90 -5.35
CA LEU A 337 -7.54 -7.85 -3.95
C LEU A 337 -6.62 -6.97 -3.11
N CYS A 338 -7.16 -6.36 -2.07
CA CYS A 338 -6.34 -5.76 -1.02
C CYS A 338 -5.82 -6.85 -0.07
N GLY A 339 -4.79 -6.55 0.73
CA GLY A 339 -4.18 -7.53 1.63
C GLY A 339 -5.17 -8.15 2.61
N ARG A 340 -6.04 -7.33 3.22
CA ARG A 340 -7.11 -7.79 4.13
C ARG A 340 -7.98 -8.87 3.48
N HIS A 341 -8.55 -8.59 2.31
CA HIS A 341 -9.49 -9.51 1.63
C HIS A 341 -8.78 -10.75 1.09
N TYR A 342 -7.59 -10.61 0.50
CA TYR A 342 -6.78 -11.77 0.10
C TYR A 342 -6.52 -12.71 1.30
N CYS A 343 -6.14 -12.14 2.44
CA CYS A 343 -5.91 -12.89 3.67
C CYS A 343 -7.20 -13.57 4.18
N GLN A 344 -8.33 -12.85 4.19
CA GLN A 344 -9.64 -13.38 4.60
C GLN A 344 -10.13 -14.53 3.72
N ARG A 345 -9.83 -14.52 2.42
CA ARG A 345 -10.13 -15.66 1.51
C ARG A 345 -9.26 -16.88 1.75
N THR A 346 -8.15 -16.74 2.47
CA THR A 346 -7.16 -17.81 2.65
C THR A 346 -7.16 -18.35 4.08
N ARG A 347 -7.45 -17.49 5.06
CA ARG A 347 -7.55 -17.82 6.48
C ARG A 347 -8.76 -17.11 7.09
N PRO A 348 -9.54 -17.79 7.95
CA PRO A 348 -10.68 -17.16 8.61
C PRO A 348 -10.20 -16.00 9.48
N ARG A 349 -10.96 -14.89 9.49
CA ARG A 349 -10.70 -13.74 10.36
C ARG A 349 -11.69 -13.73 11.51
N CYS A 350 -11.19 -13.51 12.71
CA CYS A 350 -12.02 -13.45 13.91
C CYS A 350 -12.87 -12.19 13.91
N SER A 351 -14.20 -12.33 13.98
CA SER A 351 -15.13 -11.18 14.02
C SER A 351 -15.09 -10.40 15.34
N GLY A 352 -14.40 -10.95 16.35
CA GLY A 352 -14.22 -10.31 17.65
C GLY A 352 -12.97 -9.42 17.72
N CYS A 353 -11.81 -9.98 17.42
CA CYS A 353 -10.51 -9.29 17.51
C CYS A 353 -9.94 -8.83 16.16
N ASP A 354 -10.59 -9.15 15.05
CA ASP A 354 -10.18 -8.81 13.69
C ASP A 354 -8.87 -9.46 13.19
N GLU A 355 -8.27 -10.38 13.96
CA GLU A 355 -7.04 -11.09 13.57
C GLU A 355 -7.34 -12.36 12.77
N LEU A 356 -6.40 -12.76 11.90
CA LEU A 356 -6.47 -14.05 11.22
C LEU A 356 -6.33 -15.20 12.23
N ILE A 357 -7.14 -16.23 12.06
CA ILE A 357 -7.15 -17.41 12.91
C ILE A 357 -6.26 -18.48 12.26
N PHE A 358 -5.14 -18.79 12.92
CA PHE A 358 -4.22 -19.85 12.50
C PHE A 358 -4.51 -21.20 13.17
N CYS A 359 -5.24 -21.20 14.27
CA CYS A 359 -5.75 -22.41 14.92
C CYS A 359 -6.85 -23.06 14.08
N GLU A 360 -6.80 -24.39 13.93
CA GLU A 360 -7.82 -25.17 13.22
C GLU A 360 -9.12 -25.30 14.05
N ASP A 361 -9.01 -25.30 15.39
CA ASP A 361 -10.13 -25.45 16.33
C ASP A 361 -10.80 -24.10 16.66
N TYR A 362 -11.25 -23.38 15.64
CA TYR A 362 -11.98 -22.12 15.78
C TYR A 362 -13.49 -22.29 15.79
N LYS A 363 -14.18 -21.27 16.29
CA LYS A 363 -15.63 -21.28 16.42
C LYS A 363 -16.29 -20.62 15.22
N LYS A 364 -17.29 -21.28 14.64
CA LYS A 364 -18.17 -20.71 13.62
C LYS A 364 -19.49 -20.29 14.27
N GLY A 365 -19.82 -19.00 14.16
CA GLY A 365 -21.11 -18.46 14.56
C GLY A 365 -22.23 -19.01 13.68
N GLY A 366 -23.47 -18.89 14.15
CA GLY A 366 -24.66 -19.31 13.38
C GLY A 366 -24.86 -18.52 12.08
N ASP A 367 -24.23 -17.36 11.96
CA ASP A 367 -24.18 -16.48 10.78
C ASP A 367 -23.02 -16.81 9.83
N GLY A 368 -22.23 -17.85 10.11
CA GLY A 368 -21.06 -18.24 9.34
C GLY A 368 -19.79 -17.45 9.66
N GLN A 369 -19.84 -16.48 10.58
CA GLN A 369 -18.66 -15.73 11.00
C GLN A 369 -17.69 -16.60 11.79
N ALA A 370 -16.39 -16.40 11.59
CA ALA A 370 -15.35 -17.10 12.33
C ALA A 370 -14.91 -16.32 13.57
N TRP A 371 -14.57 -17.05 14.63
CA TRP A 371 -14.20 -16.51 15.93
C TRP A 371 -13.12 -17.38 16.58
N HIS A 372 -12.14 -16.74 17.23
CA HIS A 372 -11.35 -17.43 18.25
C HIS A 372 -12.27 -17.88 19.40
N GLN A 373 -11.92 -18.97 20.08
CA GLN A 373 -12.73 -19.53 21.18
C GLN A 373 -13.05 -18.48 22.24
N ASP A 374 -12.05 -17.72 22.69
CA ASP A 374 -12.18 -16.71 23.75
C ASP A 374 -12.85 -15.40 23.28
N HIS A 375 -13.06 -15.25 21.96
CA HIS A 375 -13.62 -14.03 21.38
C HIS A 375 -15.08 -14.16 20.97
N TYR A 376 -15.68 -15.36 21.09
CA TYR A 376 -17.10 -15.60 20.79
C TYR A 376 -18.01 -15.06 21.89
N CYS A 377 -18.00 -13.73 22.05
CA CYS A 377 -18.69 -13.04 23.13
C CYS A 377 -19.33 -11.74 22.66
N CYS A 378 -20.42 -11.37 23.34
CA CYS A 378 -21.15 -10.13 23.10
C CYS A 378 -20.23 -8.92 23.26
N TRP A 379 -20.28 -8.02 22.27
CA TRP A 379 -19.50 -6.78 22.28
C TRP A 379 -19.73 -5.94 23.55
N ARG A 380 -20.96 -5.90 24.06
CA ARG A 380 -21.36 -4.98 25.12
C ARG A 380 -21.08 -5.52 26.53
N CYS A 381 -21.43 -6.78 26.79
CA CYS A 381 -21.32 -7.36 28.13
C CYS A 381 -20.22 -8.42 28.27
N GLY A 382 -19.58 -8.84 27.18
CA GLY A 382 -18.55 -9.88 27.20
C GLY A 382 -19.08 -11.29 27.47
N GLN A 383 -20.40 -11.48 27.58
CA GLN A 383 -21.00 -12.80 27.78
C GLN A 383 -20.81 -13.67 26.54
N SER A 384 -20.51 -14.96 26.73
CA SER A 384 -20.43 -15.93 25.64
C SER A 384 -21.72 -15.92 24.80
N LEU A 385 -21.56 -15.93 23.49
CA LEU A 385 -22.67 -16.01 22.53
C LEU A 385 -23.27 -17.42 22.43
N ASP A 386 -22.77 -18.40 23.21
CA ASP A 386 -23.45 -19.69 23.42
C ASP A 386 -24.73 -19.55 24.25
N SER A 387 -24.83 -18.47 25.02
CA SER A 387 -25.97 -18.21 25.88
C SER A 387 -26.75 -16.98 25.37
N PRO A 388 -28.08 -16.97 25.49
CA PRO A 388 -28.89 -15.82 25.14
C PRO A 388 -28.42 -14.58 25.90
N CYS A 389 -28.03 -13.55 25.16
CA CYS A 389 -27.63 -12.28 25.73
C CYS A 389 -28.85 -11.35 25.84
N SER A 390 -29.03 -10.70 27.00
CA SER A 390 -30.11 -9.71 27.21
C SER A 390 -29.76 -8.30 26.72
N CYS A 391 -28.59 -8.12 26.08
CA CYS A 391 -28.25 -6.83 25.50
C CYS A 391 -29.20 -6.52 24.34
N PRO A 392 -29.63 -5.25 24.19
CA PRO A 392 -30.42 -4.86 23.03
C PRO A 392 -29.64 -5.24 21.77
N GLN A 393 -30.33 -5.88 20.81
CA GLN A 393 -29.77 -6.17 19.48
C GLN A 393 -29.64 -4.85 18.70
N THR A 394 -28.78 -3.95 19.17
CA THR A 394 -28.19 -2.97 18.29
C THR A 394 -27.32 -3.76 17.32
N PRO A 395 -27.32 -3.45 16.00
CA PRO A 395 -26.40 -4.10 15.09
C PRO A 395 -25.01 -4.02 15.70
N SER A 396 -24.29 -5.14 15.72
CA SER A 396 -22.85 -5.11 15.97
C SER A 396 -22.26 -3.95 15.15
N PRO A 397 -21.26 -3.20 15.67
CA PRO A 397 -20.48 -2.36 14.79
C PRO A 397 -20.07 -3.26 13.63
N LYS A 398 -20.54 -2.92 12.41
CA LYS A 398 -20.43 -3.80 11.25
C LYS A 398 -18.98 -4.28 11.17
N PRO A 399 -18.73 -5.58 10.92
CA PRO A 399 -17.37 -6.03 10.68
C PRO A 399 -16.76 -5.15 9.58
N VAL A 400 -15.54 -4.68 9.85
CA VAL A 400 -14.73 -3.78 9.02
C VAL A 400 -14.32 -4.46 7.72
#